data_AF-A0A7H0FK46-F1
#
_entry.id   AF-A0A7H0FK46-F1
#
_cell.length_a   1.000
_cell.length_b   1.000
_cell.length_c   1.000
_cell.angle_alpha   90.00
_cell.angle_beta   90.00
_cell.angle_gamma   90.00
#
_symmetry.space_group_name_H-M   'P 1'
#
loop_
_entity.id
_entity.type
_entity.pdbx_description
1 polymer ?
#
loop_
_entity_poly.entity_id
_entity_poly.type
_entity_poly.pdbx_seq_one_letter_code
_entity_poly.pdbx_strand_id
1 'polypeptide(L)'
;MDCLDKAIVKINSYLEQNESMNQYEKGWLQQFCARMAYVFKDKVTFEEYQKQAYFNNKNLFRITNSNDEYPQLKVPSDQSKMIVKKYKEFRSPRGILSNIDEIESLITSTSSANQFEEALKKLGDYLGFISERFDDDGIGPDVLWLINEKKGIIIEAKSRKKEHNAFRKEEHGQLLIAERWFKTKFPDIEALPVSVHQDKIATKASFAEGVKVLTFDNILLIIKETKKLYSQLIDYHLDEKALEVQCQKLLLQFDLLSERFVEKYLDTFETMT
;
A
#
# COMPACT_ATOMS: atom_id res chain seq x y z
N MET A 1 -19.33 41.64 -0.50
CA MET A 1 -20.04 40.36 -0.69
C MET A 1 -20.53 40.34 -2.12
N ASP A 2 -19.86 39.54 -2.95
CA ASP A 2 -20.09 39.46 -4.39
C ASP A 2 -21.52 38.97 -4.65
N CYS A 3 -22.08 39.26 -5.81
CA CYS A 3 -23.40 38.79 -6.22
C CYS A 3 -23.51 37.24 -6.17
N LEU A 4 -22.39 36.55 -6.38
CA LEU A 4 -22.21 35.11 -6.22
C LEU A 4 -22.49 34.63 -4.79
N ASP A 5 -21.81 35.23 -3.80
CA ASP A 5 -21.92 34.83 -2.40
C ASP A 5 -23.37 34.95 -1.93
N LYS A 6 -24.08 36.01 -2.36
CA LYS A 6 -25.48 36.21 -2.02
C LYS A 6 -26.39 35.15 -2.63
N ALA A 7 -26.10 34.69 -3.85
CA ALA A 7 -26.88 33.65 -4.52
C ALA A 7 -26.66 32.27 -3.87
N ILE A 8 -25.40 31.90 -3.61
CA ILE A 8 -25.05 30.65 -2.93
C ILE A 8 -25.62 30.62 -1.51
N VAL A 9 -25.46 31.70 -0.75
CA VAL A 9 -26.02 31.82 0.61
C VAL A 9 -27.54 31.65 0.58
N LYS A 10 -28.24 32.27 -0.37
CA LYS A 10 -29.70 32.15 -0.48
C LYS A 10 -30.14 30.71 -0.78
N ILE A 11 -29.40 29.97 -1.61
CA ILE A 11 -29.68 28.57 -1.90
C ILE A 11 -29.38 27.70 -0.69
N ASN A 12 -28.27 27.92 0.01
CA ASN A 12 -27.94 27.18 1.23
C ASN A 12 -29.01 27.40 2.31
N SER A 13 -29.42 28.65 2.56
CA SER A 13 -30.50 28.94 3.50
C SER A 13 -31.83 28.28 3.10
N TYR A 14 -32.12 28.19 1.80
CA TYR A 14 -33.30 27.47 1.32
C TYR A 14 -33.20 25.95 1.54
N LEU A 15 -32.03 25.35 1.33
CA LEU A 15 -31.77 23.94 1.60
C LEU A 15 -31.88 23.61 3.09
N GLU A 16 -31.38 24.48 3.97
CA GLU A 16 -31.48 24.34 5.43
C GLU A 16 -32.91 24.46 5.94
N GLN A 17 -33.71 25.36 5.37
CA GLN A 17 -35.12 25.57 5.78
C GLN A 17 -36.06 24.47 5.26
N ASN A 18 -35.63 23.64 4.30
CA ASN A 18 -36.47 22.64 3.64
C ASN A 18 -35.87 21.23 3.78
N GLU A 19 -35.70 20.77 5.02
CA GLU A 19 -35.07 19.47 5.32
C GLU A 19 -35.80 18.28 4.65
N SER A 20 -37.13 18.35 4.49
CA SER A 20 -37.98 17.33 3.88
C SER A 20 -37.90 17.26 2.34
N MET A 21 -37.10 18.11 1.70
CA MET A 21 -36.93 18.13 0.25
C MET A 21 -36.31 16.83 -0.29
N ASN A 22 -36.73 16.43 -1.49
CA ASN A 22 -36.25 15.21 -2.13
C ASN A 22 -34.73 15.31 -2.41
N GLN A 23 -34.01 14.21 -2.17
CA GLN A 23 -32.58 14.12 -2.40
C GLN A 23 -32.18 14.49 -3.86
N TYR A 24 -32.99 14.12 -4.86
CA TYR A 24 -32.73 14.47 -6.25
C TYR A 24 -32.80 15.99 -6.51
N GLU A 25 -33.73 16.69 -5.85
CA GLU A 25 -33.90 18.14 -5.95
C GLU A 25 -32.77 18.88 -5.25
N LYS A 26 -32.34 18.40 -4.08
CA LYS A 26 -31.13 18.87 -3.39
C LYS A 26 -29.91 18.78 -4.30
N GLY A 27 -29.77 17.66 -5.01
CA GLY A 27 -28.69 17.45 -5.99
C GLY A 27 -28.69 18.51 -7.10
N TRP A 28 -29.85 18.86 -7.65
CA TRP A 28 -29.97 19.88 -8.69
C TRP A 28 -29.59 21.29 -8.19
N LEU A 29 -30.01 21.66 -6.98
CA LEU A 29 -29.65 22.95 -6.38
C LEU A 29 -28.16 23.04 -6.10
N GLN A 30 -27.54 21.96 -5.61
CA GLN A 30 -26.10 21.89 -5.40
C GLN A 30 -25.33 21.97 -6.74
N GLN A 31 -25.84 21.36 -7.81
CA GLN A 31 -25.22 21.50 -9.13
C GLN A 31 -25.33 22.95 -9.65
N PHE A 32 -26.40 23.66 -9.31
CA PHE A 32 -26.52 25.07 -9.63
C PHE A 32 -25.47 25.92 -8.88
N CYS A 33 -25.24 25.66 -7.59
CA CYS A 33 -24.13 26.26 -6.83
C CYS A 33 -22.77 25.97 -7.46
N ALA A 34 -22.52 24.71 -7.86
CA ALA A 34 -21.29 24.34 -8.54
C ALA A 34 -21.09 25.13 -9.84
N ARG A 35 -22.12 25.20 -10.69
CA ARG A 35 -22.06 25.97 -11.95
C ARG A 35 -21.75 27.44 -11.73
N MET A 36 -22.33 28.05 -10.70
CA MET A 36 -22.01 29.44 -10.37
C MET A 36 -20.54 29.58 -9.95
N ALA A 37 -20.05 28.74 -9.03
CA ALA A 37 -18.64 28.76 -8.63
C ALA A 37 -17.68 28.56 -9.83
N TYR A 38 -18.04 27.68 -10.77
CA TYR A 38 -17.27 27.47 -12.00
C TYR A 38 -17.17 28.74 -12.87
N VAL A 39 -18.29 29.44 -13.08
CA VAL A 39 -18.32 30.69 -13.87
C VAL A 39 -17.41 31.76 -13.27
N PHE A 40 -17.35 31.83 -11.94
CA PHE A 40 -16.52 32.78 -11.20
C PHE A 40 -15.08 32.27 -10.95
N LYS A 41 -14.70 31.14 -11.55
CA LYS A 41 -13.37 30.52 -11.45
C LYS A 41 -12.97 30.13 -10.01
N ASP A 42 -13.95 29.93 -9.14
CA ASP A 42 -13.73 29.34 -7.82
C ASP A 42 -13.76 27.80 -7.93
N LYS A 43 -12.59 27.24 -8.20
CA LYS A 43 -12.42 25.79 -8.41
C LYS A 43 -12.74 24.98 -7.15
N VAL A 44 -12.38 25.48 -5.96
CA VAL A 44 -12.57 24.77 -4.70
C VAL A 44 -14.06 24.62 -4.41
N THR A 45 -14.80 25.73 -4.48
CA THR A 45 -16.24 25.74 -4.24
C THR A 45 -17.00 24.96 -5.32
N PHE A 46 -16.57 25.04 -6.59
CA PHE A 46 -17.12 24.20 -7.67
C PHE A 46 -17.00 22.72 -7.36
N GLU A 47 -15.80 22.27 -6.96
CA GLU A 47 -15.55 20.86 -6.69
C GLU A 47 -16.34 20.34 -5.51
N GLU A 48 -16.47 21.13 -4.44
CA GLU A 48 -17.25 20.77 -3.28
C GLU A 48 -18.73 20.55 -3.64
N TYR A 49 -19.35 21.55 -4.28
CA TYR A 49 -20.77 21.47 -4.63
C TYR A 49 -21.07 20.41 -5.69
N GLN A 50 -20.18 20.20 -6.67
CA GLN A 50 -20.43 19.20 -7.72
C GLN A 50 -20.28 17.76 -7.18
N LYS A 51 -19.41 17.53 -6.18
CA LYS A 51 -19.34 16.24 -5.46
C LYS A 51 -20.65 15.96 -4.69
N GLN A 52 -21.15 16.95 -3.96
CA GLN A 52 -22.41 16.82 -3.22
C GLN A 52 -23.61 16.61 -4.15
N ALA A 53 -23.66 17.34 -5.27
CA ALA A 53 -24.70 17.21 -6.27
C ALA A 53 -24.77 15.79 -6.84
N TYR A 54 -23.62 15.22 -7.24
CA TYR A 54 -23.54 13.86 -7.76
C TYR A 54 -23.86 12.79 -6.70
N PHE A 55 -23.44 13.02 -5.44
CA PHE A 55 -23.79 12.15 -4.32
C PHE A 55 -25.31 12.06 -4.13
N ASN A 56 -26.01 13.19 -4.20
CA ASN A 56 -27.45 13.28 -4.03
C ASN A 56 -28.26 12.88 -5.27
N ASN A 57 -27.68 13.03 -6.46
CA ASN A 57 -28.31 12.66 -7.72
C ASN A 57 -27.27 12.11 -8.70
N LYS A 58 -27.22 10.79 -8.81
CA LYS A 58 -26.29 10.05 -9.68
C LYS A 58 -26.50 10.29 -11.18
N ASN A 59 -27.58 10.98 -11.58
CA ASN A 59 -27.83 11.37 -12.97
C ASN A 59 -27.18 12.71 -13.34
N LEU A 60 -26.57 13.43 -12.38
CA LEU A 60 -25.90 14.72 -12.63
C LEU A 60 -24.44 14.54 -13.02
N PHE A 61 -23.78 15.64 -13.39
CA PHE A 61 -22.39 15.59 -13.82
C PHE A 61 -21.47 15.12 -12.68
N ARG A 62 -20.56 14.21 -13.00
CA ARG A 62 -19.47 13.85 -12.10
C ARG A 62 -18.25 14.69 -12.45
N ILE A 63 -17.55 15.21 -11.45
CA ILE A 63 -16.23 15.79 -11.68
C ILE A 63 -15.31 14.66 -12.13
N THR A 64 -14.79 14.79 -13.35
CA THR A 64 -13.70 13.95 -13.84
C THR A 64 -12.49 14.87 -13.80
N ASN A 65 -11.61 14.71 -12.82
CA ASN A 65 -10.36 15.48 -12.87
C ASN A 65 -9.61 15.02 -14.11
N SER A 66 -9.13 15.95 -14.92
CA SER A 66 -8.31 15.65 -16.11
C SER A 66 -6.94 15.06 -15.77
N ASN A 67 -6.59 14.98 -14.48
CA ASN A 67 -5.39 14.32 -13.94
C ASN A 67 -5.71 13.10 -13.07
N ASP A 68 -7.00 12.76 -12.90
CA ASP A 68 -7.32 11.39 -12.55
C ASP A 68 -7.18 10.62 -13.87
N GLU A 69 -5.96 10.19 -14.19
CA GLU A 69 -5.82 8.95 -14.94
C GLU A 69 -6.83 8.02 -14.30
N TYR A 70 -7.88 7.67 -15.04
CA TYR A 70 -8.79 6.64 -14.60
C TYR A 70 -7.89 5.53 -14.06
N PRO A 71 -8.01 5.09 -12.78
CA PRO A 71 -7.76 3.70 -12.56
C PRO A 71 -8.84 3.09 -13.45
N GLN A 72 -8.45 2.72 -14.68
CA GLN A 72 -9.17 1.72 -15.45
C GLN A 72 -9.63 0.72 -14.41
N LEU A 73 -10.90 0.32 -14.41
CA LEU A 73 -11.35 -0.78 -13.57
C LEU A 73 -10.48 -1.97 -13.96
N LYS A 74 -9.30 -2.07 -13.35
CA LYS A 74 -8.31 -3.06 -13.62
C LYS A 74 -8.99 -4.30 -13.10
N VAL A 75 -9.06 -5.31 -13.96
CA VAL A 75 -9.30 -6.68 -13.52
C VAL A 75 -8.47 -6.85 -12.24
N PRO A 76 -9.09 -7.24 -11.11
CA PRO A 76 -8.37 -7.33 -9.85
C PRO A 76 -7.06 -8.10 -10.05
N SER A 77 -5.95 -7.52 -9.62
CA SER A 77 -4.65 -8.17 -9.74
C SER A 77 -4.62 -9.45 -8.91
N ASP A 78 -3.71 -10.36 -9.23
CA ASP A 78 -3.59 -11.57 -8.43
C ASP A 78 -3.22 -11.27 -6.98
N GLN A 79 -2.49 -10.18 -6.72
CA GLN A 79 -2.25 -9.64 -5.37
C GLN A 79 -3.57 -9.36 -4.63
N SER A 80 -4.51 -8.63 -5.26
CA SER A 80 -5.80 -8.31 -4.63
C SER A 80 -6.64 -9.57 -4.36
N LYS A 81 -6.62 -10.55 -5.27
CA LYS A 81 -7.29 -11.85 -5.08
C LYS A 81 -6.67 -12.63 -3.94
N MET A 82 -5.33 -12.64 -3.82
CA MET A 82 -4.63 -13.31 -2.73
C MET A 82 -4.95 -12.67 -1.38
N ILE A 83 -5.03 -11.34 -1.29
CA ILE A 83 -5.46 -10.64 -0.08
C ILE A 83 -6.90 -11.00 0.29
N VAL A 84 -7.83 -10.99 -0.67
CA VAL A 84 -9.24 -11.34 -0.39
C VAL A 84 -9.38 -12.79 0.02
N LYS A 85 -8.66 -13.70 -0.64
CA LYS A 85 -8.57 -15.10 -0.23
C LYS A 85 -8.07 -15.22 1.20
N LYS A 86 -6.98 -14.51 1.53
CA LYS A 86 -6.40 -14.50 2.89
C LYS A 86 -7.39 -13.96 3.91
N TYR A 87 -8.06 -12.84 3.61
CA TYR A 87 -9.10 -12.25 4.43
C TYR A 87 -10.22 -13.25 4.76
N LYS A 88 -10.63 -14.05 3.77
CA LYS A 88 -11.69 -15.05 3.92
C LYS A 88 -11.29 -16.30 4.71
N GLU A 89 -10.01 -16.59 4.89
CA GLU A 89 -9.54 -17.69 5.75
C GLU A 89 -9.92 -17.45 7.22
N PHE A 90 -10.11 -16.20 7.61
CA PHE A 90 -10.42 -15.83 8.99
C PHE A 90 -11.91 -15.89 9.28
N ARG A 91 -12.28 -16.66 10.30
CA ARG A 91 -13.66 -16.67 10.84
C ARG A 91 -14.05 -15.33 11.48
N SER A 92 -13.08 -14.64 12.08
CA SER A 92 -13.28 -13.34 12.72
C SER A 92 -12.36 -12.31 12.06
N PRO A 93 -12.91 -11.23 11.47
CA PRO A 93 -12.09 -10.21 10.81
C PRO A 93 -11.10 -9.51 11.76
N ARG A 94 -11.41 -9.45 13.06
CA ARG A 94 -10.49 -8.90 14.08
C ARG A 94 -9.23 -9.74 14.30
N GLY A 95 -9.28 -11.04 13.98
CA GLY A 95 -8.11 -11.93 14.08
C GLY A 95 -6.99 -11.51 13.14
N ILE A 96 -7.32 -10.95 11.97
CA ILE A 96 -6.33 -10.44 11.01
C ILE A 96 -5.56 -9.28 11.62
N LEU A 97 -6.26 -8.30 12.19
CA LEU A 97 -5.61 -7.13 12.80
C LEU A 97 -4.71 -7.53 13.96
N SER A 98 -5.13 -8.49 14.79
CA SER A 98 -4.31 -9.02 15.87
C SER A 98 -3.03 -9.70 15.38
N ASN A 99 -3.09 -10.42 14.25
CA ASN A 99 -1.91 -11.04 13.67
C ASN A 99 -0.96 -10.01 13.05
N ILE A 100 -1.49 -8.91 12.49
CA ILE A 100 -0.66 -7.80 12.00
C ILE A 100 0.03 -7.11 13.19
N ASP A 101 -0.66 -6.97 14.33
CA ASP A 101 -0.07 -6.42 15.57
C ASP A 101 1.03 -7.34 16.13
N GLU A 102 0.85 -8.66 16.04
CA GLU A 102 1.90 -9.63 16.38
C GLU A 102 3.13 -9.47 15.47
N ILE A 103 2.93 -9.33 14.15
CA ILE A 103 4.03 -9.07 13.21
C ILE A 103 4.78 -7.81 13.62
N GLU A 104 4.08 -6.69 13.87
CA GLU A 104 4.67 -5.44 14.32
C GLU A 104 5.54 -5.62 15.57
N SER A 105 5.06 -6.36 16.56
CA SER A 105 5.79 -6.62 17.80
C SER A 105 7.09 -7.41 17.62
N LEU A 106 7.20 -8.16 16.51
CA LEU A 106 8.37 -8.97 16.19
C LEU A 106 9.40 -8.25 15.30
N ILE A 107 9.05 -7.11 14.69
CA ILE A 107 9.99 -6.27 13.93
C ILE A 107 10.76 -5.36 14.89
N THR A 108 11.69 -5.96 15.63
CA THR A 108 12.56 -5.28 16.59
C THR A 108 13.90 -5.99 16.70
N SER A 109 14.93 -5.26 17.15
CA SER A 109 16.28 -5.81 17.31
C SER A 109 16.42 -6.81 18.46
N THR A 110 15.44 -6.84 19.35
CA THR A 110 15.38 -7.80 20.46
C THR A 110 14.81 -9.15 20.06
N SER A 111 14.12 -9.23 18.92
CA SER A 111 13.56 -10.48 18.40
C SER A 111 14.64 -11.49 18.02
N SER A 112 14.30 -12.78 18.10
CA SER A 112 15.17 -13.78 17.48
C SER A 112 15.16 -13.66 15.96
N ALA A 113 16.25 -14.08 15.31
CA ALA A 113 16.34 -14.11 13.84
C ALA A 113 15.16 -14.89 13.24
N ASN A 114 14.93 -16.10 13.74
CA ASN A 114 13.78 -16.93 13.36
C ASN A 114 12.41 -16.23 13.55
N GLN A 115 12.19 -15.52 14.66
CA GLN A 115 10.94 -14.77 14.87
C GLN A 115 10.79 -13.61 13.89
N PHE A 116 11.87 -12.88 13.63
CA PHE A 116 11.88 -11.73 12.73
C PHE A 116 11.64 -12.17 11.27
N GLU A 117 12.33 -13.22 10.83
CA GLU A 117 12.15 -13.82 9.51
C GLU A 117 10.74 -14.38 9.32
N GLU A 118 10.19 -15.05 10.33
CA GLU A 118 8.80 -15.51 10.32
C GLU A 118 7.81 -14.34 10.23
N ALA A 119 8.06 -13.25 10.94
CA ALA A 119 7.23 -12.04 10.86
C ALA A 119 7.28 -11.42 9.45
N LEU A 120 8.46 -11.35 8.82
CA LEU A 120 8.61 -10.91 7.43
C LEU A 120 7.90 -11.84 6.45
N LYS A 121 8.01 -13.16 6.63
CA LYS A 121 7.30 -14.14 5.81
C LYS A 121 5.80 -13.87 5.87
N LYS A 122 5.24 -13.80 7.08
CA LYS A 122 3.81 -13.52 7.28
C LYS A 122 3.40 -12.17 6.70
N LEU A 123 4.23 -11.13 6.82
CA LEU A 123 3.96 -9.82 6.22
C LEU A 123 3.78 -9.92 4.69
N GLY A 124 4.65 -10.67 4.01
CA GLY A 124 4.51 -10.96 2.58
C GLY A 124 3.16 -11.61 2.22
N ASP A 125 2.71 -12.58 3.01
CA ASP A 125 1.40 -13.22 2.82
C ASP A 125 0.25 -12.20 2.96
N TYR A 126 0.30 -11.31 3.97
CA TYR A 126 -0.73 -10.28 4.17
C TYR A 126 -0.75 -9.23 3.07
N LEU A 127 0.38 -9.01 2.39
CA LEU A 127 0.49 -8.15 1.21
C LEU A 127 -0.04 -8.82 -0.07
N GLY A 128 -0.44 -10.09 -0.02
CA GLY A 128 -0.89 -10.84 -1.19
C GLY A 128 0.24 -11.34 -2.08
N PHE A 129 1.47 -11.39 -1.56
CA PHE A 129 2.61 -11.99 -2.26
C PHE A 129 2.69 -13.48 -1.97
N ILE A 130 3.42 -14.22 -2.81
CA ILE A 130 3.84 -15.58 -2.44
C ILE A 130 5.10 -15.41 -1.58
N SER A 131 5.02 -15.83 -0.33
CA SER A 131 6.06 -15.61 0.66
C SER A 131 6.50 -16.94 1.26
N GLU A 132 7.81 -17.20 1.32
CA GLU A 132 8.36 -18.45 1.84
C GLU A 132 9.69 -18.21 2.56
N ARG A 133 10.05 -19.12 3.47
CA ARG A 133 11.37 -19.19 4.10
C ARG A 133 12.11 -20.42 3.58
N PHE A 134 13.37 -20.26 3.21
CA PHE A 134 14.19 -21.36 2.71
C PHE A 134 15.39 -21.58 3.64
N ASP A 135 15.13 -22.28 4.74
CA ASP A 135 16.18 -22.75 5.65
C ASP A 135 16.84 -24.01 5.06
N ASP A 136 17.71 -23.79 4.07
CA ASP A 136 18.47 -24.83 3.34
C ASP A 136 19.97 -24.69 3.66
N ASP A 137 20.33 -24.81 4.94
CA ASP A 137 21.72 -24.72 5.44
C ASP A 137 22.50 -23.48 4.95
N GLY A 138 21.79 -22.34 4.75
CA GLY A 138 22.36 -21.08 4.28
C GLY A 138 22.58 -20.96 2.77
N ILE A 139 21.97 -21.84 1.96
CA ILE A 139 22.00 -21.78 0.49
C ILE A 139 20.83 -20.95 -0.06
N GLY A 140 19.64 -21.08 0.52
CA GLY A 140 18.46 -20.27 0.22
C GLY A 140 18.43 -18.95 0.99
N PRO A 141 17.55 -18.01 0.59
CA PRO A 141 17.36 -16.78 1.36
C PRO A 141 16.63 -17.02 2.68
N ASP A 142 16.87 -16.13 3.65
CA ASP A 142 16.11 -16.09 4.90
C ASP A 142 14.59 -15.98 4.62
N VAL A 143 14.21 -15.07 3.71
CA VAL A 143 12.82 -14.90 3.24
C VAL A 143 12.80 -14.61 1.74
N LEU A 144 11.82 -15.16 1.03
CA LEU A 144 11.54 -14.85 -0.37
C LEU A 144 10.14 -14.26 -0.51
N TRP A 145 10.00 -13.13 -1.20
CA TRP A 145 8.70 -12.61 -1.66
C TRP A 145 8.64 -12.61 -3.20
N LEU A 146 7.78 -13.42 -3.80
CA LEU A 146 7.40 -13.25 -5.21
C LEU A 146 6.26 -12.23 -5.28
N ILE A 147 6.60 -11.01 -5.71
CA ILE A 147 5.66 -9.89 -5.72
C ILE A 147 4.78 -9.87 -6.97
N ASN A 148 5.25 -10.48 -8.06
CA ASN A 148 4.49 -10.77 -9.28
C ASN A 148 5.24 -11.84 -10.10
N GLU A 149 4.68 -12.22 -11.25
CA GLU A 149 5.24 -13.26 -12.14
C GLU A 149 6.64 -12.95 -12.68
N LYS A 150 7.10 -11.69 -12.60
CA LYS A 150 8.36 -11.24 -13.19
C LYS A 150 9.41 -10.88 -12.16
N LYS A 151 9.07 -10.74 -10.88
CA LYS A 151 9.99 -10.21 -9.86
C LYS A 151 9.87 -10.93 -8.53
N GLY A 152 11.02 -11.38 -8.01
CA GLY A 152 11.19 -11.93 -6.68
C GLY A 152 12.15 -11.08 -5.84
N ILE A 153 11.76 -10.79 -4.61
CA ILE A 153 12.58 -10.09 -3.61
C ILE A 153 13.22 -11.15 -2.72
N ILE A 154 14.55 -11.23 -2.78
CA ILE A 154 15.38 -12.20 -2.07
C ILE A 154 15.92 -11.49 -0.83
N ILE A 155 15.44 -11.86 0.35
CA ILE A 155 15.64 -11.09 1.58
C ILE A 155 16.62 -11.81 2.50
N GLU A 156 17.65 -11.08 2.92
CA GLU A 156 18.58 -11.45 3.99
C GLU A 156 18.35 -10.54 5.21
N ALA A 157 17.98 -11.10 6.35
CA ALA A 157 17.51 -10.36 7.51
C ALA A 157 18.62 -10.13 8.55
N LYS A 158 19.09 -8.89 8.70
CA LYS A 158 20.10 -8.53 9.73
C LYS A 158 19.44 -7.85 10.93
N SER A 159 18.63 -8.62 11.66
CA SER A 159 17.77 -8.11 12.74
C SER A 159 18.48 -7.80 14.06
N ARG A 160 19.52 -8.56 14.44
CA ARG A 160 20.11 -8.55 15.80
C ARG A 160 21.30 -7.61 16.03
N LYS A 161 21.61 -6.72 15.09
CA LYS A 161 22.86 -5.95 15.14
C LYS A 161 22.68 -4.61 15.85
N LYS A 162 23.73 -4.13 16.54
CA LYS A 162 23.77 -2.82 17.23
C LYS A 162 23.42 -1.67 16.28
N GLU A 163 22.90 -0.57 16.83
CA GLU A 163 22.70 0.71 16.12
C GLU A 163 23.94 1.03 15.28
N HIS A 164 23.73 1.39 14.01
CA HIS A 164 24.75 1.67 13.00
C HIS A 164 25.56 0.47 12.49
N ASN A 165 24.92 -0.70 12.28
CA ASN A 165 25.60 -1.78 11.56
C ASN A 165 25.56 -1.56 10.05
N ALA A 166 26.64 -0.96 9.56
CA ALA A 166 26.87 -0.77 8.16
C ALA A 166 26.98 -2.12 7.43
N PHE A 167 26.35 -2.21 6.25
CA PHE A 167 26.44 -3.38 5.37
C PHE A 167 27.90 -3.78 5.09
N ARG A 168 28.21 -5.07 5.24
CA ARG A 168 29.57 -5.65 5.17
C ARG A 168 29.73 -6.65 4.02
N LYS A 169 30.98 -6.92 3.69
CA LYS A 169 31.36 -7.86 2.62
C LYS A 169 30.84 -9.28 2.81
N GLU A 170 30.78 -9.76 4.05
CA GLU A 170 30.26 -11.10 4.36
C GLU A 170 28.75 -11.21 4.06
N GLU A 171 28.00 -10.15 4.34
CA GLU A 171 26.56 -10.07 4.10
C GLU A 171 26.26 -9.99 2.60
N HIS A 172 27.08 -9.25 1.86
CA HIS A 172 27.04 -9.26 0.40
C HIS A 172 27.29 -10.67 -0.17
N GLY A 173 28.23 -11.41 0.42
CA GLY A 173 28.49 -12.81 0.03
C GLY A 173 27.27 -13.73 0.19
N GLN A 174 26.54 -13.59 1.30
CA GLN A 174 25.31 -14.36 1.56
C GLN A 174 24.22 -14.03 0.54
N LEU A 175 23.99 -12.74 0.28
CA LEU A 175 23.03 -12.30 -0.75
C LEU A 175 23.35 -12.87 -2.14
N LEU A 176 24.63 -12.91 -2.52
CA LEU A 176 25.04 -13.48 -3.81
C LEU A 176 24.77 -14.99 -3.89
N ILE A 177 24.91 -15.72 -2.78
CA ILE A 177 24.59 -17.16 -2.72
C ILE A 177 23.08 -17.35 -2.89
N ALA A 178 22.27 -16.63 -2.11
CA ALA A 178 20.82 -16.67 -2.18
C ALA A 178 20.29 -16.26 -3.57
N GLU A 179 20.88 -15.24 -4.19
CA GLU A 179 20.53 -14.80 -5.54
C GLU A 179 20.80 -15.90 -6.59
N ARG A 180 21.94 -16.60 -6.49
CA ARG A 180 22.26 -17.72 -7.38
C ARG A 180 21.31 -18.90 -7.19
N TRP A 181 20.99 -19.22 -5.93
CA TRP A 181 20.00 -20.23 -5.61
C TRP A 181 18.65 -19.87 -6.25
N PHE A 182 18.21 -18.61 -6.11
CA PHE A 182 16.95 -18.14 -6.68
C PHE A 182 16.93 -18.24 -8.20
N LYS A 183 17.97 -17.76 -8.89
CA LYS A 183 18.08 -17.86 -10.36
C LYS A 183 18.08 -19.30 -10.87
N THR A 184 18.52 -20.26 -10.05
CA THR A 184 18.48 -21.68 -10.38
C THR A 184 17.07 -22.27 -10.24
N LYS A 185 16.32 -21.83 -9.22
CA LYS A 185 14.95 -22.31 -8.94
C LYS A 185 13.89 -21.61 -9.78
N PHE A 186 14.10 -20.35 -10.10
CA PHE A 186 13.16 -19.46 -10.80
C PHE A 186 13.86 -18.72 -11.96
N PRO A 187 14.27 -19.43 -13.02
CA PRO A 187 15.12 -18.88 -14.08
C PRO A 187 14.48 -17.73 -14.87
N ASP A 188 13.15 -17.68 -14.94
CA ASP A 188 12.40 -16.68 -15.71
C ASP A 188 11.93 -15.48 -14.86
N ILE A 189 12.28 -15.44 -13.57
CA ILE A 189 11.88 -14.38 -12.64
C ILE A 189 13.09 -13.50 -12.30
N GLU A 190 12.93 -12.18 -12.41
CA GLU A 190 13.96 -11.21 -12.04
C GLU A 190 14.25 -11.30 -10.53
N ALA A 191 15.51 -11.54 -10.20
CA ALA A 191 16.03 -11.57 -8.84
C ALA A 191 16.33 -10.14 -8.34
N LEU A 192 15.70 -9.71 -7.26
CA LEU A 192 16.03 -8.47 -6.55
C LEU A 192 16.60 -8.78 -5.17
N PRO A 193 17.94 -8.73 -4.98
CA PRO A 193 18.56 -8.96 -3.69
C PRO A 193 18.32 -7.77 -2.74
N VAL A 194 17.85 -8.07 -1.53
CA VAL A 194 17.50 -7.09 -0.49
C VAL A 194 18.09 -7.50 0.85
N SER A 195 18.78 -6.56 1.49
CA SER A 195 19.22 -6.72 2.87
C SER A 195 18.30 -5.93 3.81
N VAL A 196 17.88 -6.53 4.93
CA VAL A 196 17.11 -5.82 5.96
C VAL A 196 18.04 -5.29 7.04
N HIS A 197 17.96 -3.98 7.30
CA HIS A 197 18.79 -3.28 8.29
C HIS A 197 17.96 -2.27 9.08
N GLN A 198 18.47 -1.83 10.24
CA GLN A 198 17.86 -0.71 10.96
C GLN A 198 18.04 0.61 10.20
N ASP A 199 19.25 0.85 9.69
CA ASP A 199 19.64 2.05 8.95
C ASP A 199 20.04 1.71 7.51
N LYS A 200 19.97 2.70 6.62
CA LYS A 200 20.42 2.63 5.21
C LYS A 200 21.92 2.79 4.99
N ILE A 201 22.73 2.73 6.05
CA ILE A 201 24.16 3.04 5.98
C ILE A 201 24.97 1.80 5.56
N ALA A 202 25.91 1.96 4.64
CA ALA A 202 26.87 0.94 4.22
C ALA A 202 28.33 1.37 4.44
N THR A 203 29.22 0.38 4.61
CA THR A 203 30.67 0.63 4.64
C THR A 203 31.18 0.97 3.24
N LYS A 204 32.18 1.86 3.11
CA LYS A 204 32.78 2.24 1.81
C LYS A 204 33.25 1.05 0.94
N ALA A 205 33.56 -0.09 1.56
CA ALA A 205 34.02 -1.30 0.88
C ALA A 205 32.90 -2.22 0.36
N SER A 206 31.62 -1.87 0.62
CA SER A 206 30.45 -2.73 0.34
C SER A 206 29.38 -1.99 -0.48
N PHE A 207 29.76 -0.98 -1.29
CA PHE A 207 28.85 -0.38 -2.26
C PHE A 207 28.48 -1.45 -3.29
N ALA A 208 27.37 -2.13 -3.03
CA ALA A 208 26.87 -3.20 -3.87
C ALA A 208 25.88 -2.60 -4.86
N GLU A 209 26.39 -2.31 -6.05
CA GLU A 209 25.56 -1.96 -7.19
C GLU A 209 24.52 -3.08 -7.40
N GLY A 210 23.23 -2.72 -7.38
CA GLY A 210 22.12 -3.68 -7.58
C GLY A 210 21.52 -4.32 -6.32
N VAL A 211 22.06 -4.07 -5.11
CA VAL A 211 21.42 -4.49 -3.84
C VAL A 211 20.59 -3.35 -3.26
N LYS A 212 19.38 -3.69 -2.80
CA LYS A 212 18.49 -2.75 -2.10
C LYS A 212 18.51 -2.98 -0.60
N VAL A 213 18.11 -1.97 0.17
CA VAL A 213 17.92 -2.06 1.62
C VAL A 213 16.45 -1.88 1.96
N LEU A 214 15.95 -2.77 2.82
CA LEU A 214 14.64 -2.64 3.44
C LEU A 214 14.86 -2.26 4.91
N THR A 215 14.57 -1.01 5.26
CA THR A 215 14.80 -0.51 6.62
C THR A 215 13.69 -0.94 7.57
N PHE A 216 13.97 -0.94 8.88
CA PHE A 216 12.95 -1.20 9.90
C PHE A 216 11.81 -0.20 9.81
N ASP A 217 12.12 1.09 9.59
CA ASP A 217 11.12 2.13 9.41
C ASP A 217 10.21 1.86 8.19
N ASN A 218 10.77 1.41 7.07
CA ASN A 218 9.98 1.04 5.90
C ASN A 218 9.13 -0.20 6.17
N ILE A 219 9.62 -1.21 6.90
CA ILE A 219 8.82 -2.38 7.30
C ILE A 219 7.64 -1.95 8.19
N LEU A 220 7.88 -1.11 9.19
CA LEU A 220 6.83 -0.59 10.07
C LEU A 220 5.81 0.26 9.30
N LEU A 221 6.26 1.03 8.31
CA LEU A 221 5.37 1.76 7.40
C LEU A 221 4.51 0.79 6.57
N ILE A 222 5.10 -0.25 5.99
CA ILE A 222 4.36 -1.29 5.25
C ILE A 222 3.30 -1.95 6.16
N ILE A 223 3.67 -2.32 7.39
CA ILE A 223 2.75 -2.91 8.38
C ILE A 223 1.59 -1.97 8.67
N LYS A 224 1.88 -0.69 8.92
CA LYS A 224 0.87 0.33 9.18
C LYS A 224 -0.11 0.50 8.02
N GLU A 225 0.38 0.60 6.80
CA GLU A 225 -0.47 0.74 5.62
C GLU A 225 -1.26 -0.55 5.34
N THR A 226 -0.66 -1.72 5.56
CA THR A 226 -1.34 -3.03 5.47
C THR A 226 -2.47 -3.12 6.50
N LYS A 227 -2.24 -2.70 7.73
CA LYS A 227 -3.26 -2.66 8.79
C LYS A 227 -4.44 -1.77 8.41
N LYS A 228 -4.19 -0.59 7.82
CA LYS A 228 -5.24 0.31 7.32
C LYS A 228 -6.04 -0.34 6.20
N LEU A 229 -5.36 -1.01 5.26
CA LEU A 229 -6.01 -1.74 4.17
C LEU A 229 -6.99 -2.78 4.71
N TYR A 230 -6.53 -3.66 5.61
CA TYR A 230 -7.41 -4.68 6.20
C TYR A 230 -8.52 -4.04 7.04
N SER A 231 -8.22 -2.99 7.83
CA SER A 231 -9.24 -2.30 8.62
C SER A 231 -10.38 -1.78 7.73
N GLN A 232 -10.07 -1.20 6.57
CA GLN A 232 -11.12 -0.77 5.64
C GLN A 232 -11.83 -1.94 4.96
N LEU A 233 -11.11 -3.01 4.60
CA LEU A 233 -11.73 -4.22 4.04
C LEU A 233 -12.77 -4.84 4.99
N ILE A 234 -12.51 -4.79 6.29
CA ILE A 234 -13.41 -5.33 7.32
C ILE A 234 -14.74 -4.57 7.37
N ASP A 235 -14.75 -3.28 7.09
CA ASP A 235 -15.96 -2.46 7.10
C ASP A 235 -16.86 -2.68 5.87
N TYR A 236 -16.30 -3.23 4.78
CA TYR A 236 -17.05 -3.51 3.57
C TYR A 236 -17.85 -4.81 3.68
N HIS A 237 -19.15 -4.71 3.38
CA HIS A 237 -20.07 -5.85 3.30
C HIS A 237 -20.35 -6.16 1.83
N LEU A 238 -19.36 -6.76 1.15
CA LEU A 238 -19.37 -7.00 -0.29
C LEU A 238 -19.22 -8.49 -0.61
N ASP A 239 -19.67 -8.90 -1.79
CA ASP A 239 -19.32 -10.21 -2.33
C ASP A 239 -17.82 -10.28 -2.70
N GLU A 240 -17.33 -11.47 -3.01
CA GLU A 240 -15.90 -11.72 -3.29
C GLU A 240 -15.35 -10.82 -4.40
N LYS A 241 -16.03 -10.78 -5.55
CA LYS A 241 -15.56 -10.07 -6.74
C LYS A 241 -15.57 -8.56 -6.50
N ALA A 242 -16.60 -8.06 -5.82
CA ALA A 242 -16.67 -6.66 -5.43
C ALA A 242 -15.58 -6.32 -4.40
N LEU A 243 -15.29 -7.22 -3.46
CA LEU A 243 -14.23 -7.02 -2.47
C LEU A 243 -12.85 -7.02 -3.10
N GLU A 244 -12.58 -7.87 -4.09
CA GLU A 244 -11.34 -7.88 -4.88
C GLU A 244 -11.12 -6.52 -5.59
N VAL A 245 -12.18 -5.99 -6.22
CA VAL A 245 -12.13 -4.66 -6.87
C VAL A 245 -11.88 -3.55 -5.85
N GLN A 246 -12.47 -3.61 -4.65
CA GLN A 246 -12.18 -2.61 -3.62
C GLN A 246 -10.76 -2.77 -3.05
N CYS A 247 -10.31 -4.01 -2.82
CA CYS A 247 -8.95 -4.29 -2.39
C CYS A 247 -7.92 -3.71 -3.36
N GLN A 248 -8.12 -3.87 -4.67
CA GLN A 248 -7.29 -3.27 -5.71
C GLN A 248 -7.20 -1.73 -5.58
N LYS A 249 -8.30 -1.05 -5.24
CA LYS A 249 -8.30 0.40 -5.03
C LYS A 249 -7.58 0.79 -3.75
N LEU A 250 -7.77 0.03 -2.67
CA LEU A 250 -7.08 0.28 -1.40
C LEU A 250 -5.58 0.05 -1.54
N LEU A 251 -5.15 -0.99 -2.28
CA LEU A 251 -3.74 -1.21 -2.60
C LEU A 251 -3.13 0.02 -3.31
N LEU A 252 -3.85 0.61 -4.27
CA LEU A 252 -3.41 1.84 -4.94
C LEU A 252 -3.38 3.02 -3.96
N GLN A 253 -4.42 3.20 -3.14
CA GLN A 253 -4.55 4.29 -2.18
C GLN A 253 -3.46 4.29 -1.11
N PHE A 254 -3.05 3.10 -0.65
CA PHE A 254 -2.07 2.92 0.41
C PHE A 254 -0.64 2.65 -0.12
N ASP A 255 -0.41 2.83 -1.42
CA ASP A 255 0.88 2.58 -2.11
C ASP A 255 1.43 1.14 -1.93
N LEU A 256 0.56 0.13 -1.76
CA LEU A 256 0.93 -1.27 -1.52
C LEU A 256 0.97 -2.15 -2.79
N LEU A 257 0.72 -1.56 -3.97
CA LEU A 257 0.75 -2.30 -5.24
C LEU A 257 2.13 -2.87 -5.54
N SER A 258 2.17 -4.14 -5.96
CA SER A 258 3.40 -4.85 -6.35
C SER A 258 4.29 -4.06 -7.32
N GLU A 259 3.67 -3.34 -8.27
CA GLU A 259 4.35 -2.59 -9.34
C GLU A 259 5.09 -1.35 -8.83
N ARG A 260 4.67 -0.79 -7.69
CA ARG A 260 5.26 0.40 -7.07
C ARG A 260 6.00 0.09 -5.77
N PHE A 261 5.87 -1.14 -5.26
CA PHE A 261 6.40 -1.57 -3.97
C PHE A 261 7.91 -1.33 -3.84
N VAL A 262 8.67 -1.73 -4.86
CA VAL A 262 10.14 -1.59 -4.87
C VAL A 262 10.56 -0.11 -4.81
N GLU A 263 9.94 0.74 -5.63
CA GLU A 263 10.26 2.18 -5.66
C GLU A 263 9.87 2.87 -4.34
N LYS A 264 8.76 2.44 -3.72
CA LYS A 264 8.21 3.07 -2.54
C LYS A 264 8.96 2.72 -1.25
N TYR A 265 9.34 1.45 -1.08
CA TYR A 265 9.76 0.92 0.22
C TYR A 265 11.19 0.38 0.27
N LEU A 266 11.86 0.26 -0.89
CA LEU A 266 13.23 -0.24 -0.96
C LEU A 266 14.20 0.87 -1.33
N ASP A 267 15.07 1.20 -0.38
CA ASP A 267 16.09 2.22 -0.53
C ASP A 267 17.35 1.63 -1.18
N THR A 268 18.25 2.52 -1.60
CA THR A 268 19.64 2.17 -1.90
C THR A 268 20.52 2.46 -0.71
N PHE A 269 21.56 1.65 -0.50
CA PHE A 269 22.55 1.92 0.54
C PHE A 269 23.27 3.24 0.30
N GLU A 270 23.48 4.00 1.38
CA GLU A 270 24.27 5.23 1.40
C GLU A 270 25.66 4.93 1.96
N THR A 271 26.70 5.43 1.32
CA THR A 271 28.07 5.32 1.85
C THR A 271 28.28 6.31 3.00
N MET A 272 28.83 5.87 4.13
CA MET A 272 29.35 6.78 5.15
C MET A 272 30.39 7.72 4.51
N THR A 273 30.10 9.02 4.43
CA THR A 273 31.07 10.06 4.03
C THR A 273 32.23 10.12 5.00
#